data_AF-A0A9D9X4C8-F1
#
_entry.id   AF-A0A9D9X4C8-F1
#
_cell.length_a   1.000
_cell.length_b   1.000
_cell.length_c   1.000
_cell.angle_alpha   90.00
_cell.angle_beta   90.00
_cell.angle_gamma   90.00
#
_symmetry.space_group_name_H-M   'P 1'
#
loop_
_entity.id
_entity.type
_entity.pdbx_description
1 polymer ?
#
loop_
_entity_poly.entity_id
_entity_poly.type
_entity_poly.pdbx_seq_one_letter_code
_entity_poly.pdbx_strand_id
1 'polypeptide(L)' 'MSPIDDENEPVPLMQKLLDNPFLLLFIGVLVPMVVYTLWGVIDILTVPLTK' A
#
# COMPACT_ATOMS: atom_id res chain seq x y z
N MET A 1 -34.11 -9.44 -15.64
CA MET A 1 -33.59 -8.09 -15.36
C MET A 1 -33.42 -8.00 -13.86
N SER A 2 -32.21 -8.10 -13.35
CA SER A 2 -31.95 -7.94 -11.91
C SER A 2 -32.25 -6.49 -11.51
N PRO A 3 -32.95 -6.25 -10.39
CA PRO A 3 -32.95 -4.94 -9.77
C PRO A 3 -31.55 -4.72 -9.17
N ILE A 4 -31.15 -3.46 -8.94
CA ILE A 4 -29.87 -3.04 -8.34
C ILE A 4 -28.75 -2.84 -9.37
N ASP A 5 -28.93 -1.82 -10.21
CA ASP A 5 -27.84 -0.89 -10.52
C ASP A 5 -28.46 0.50 -10.28
N ASP A 6 -28.44 0.94 -9.03
CA ASP A 6 -28.88 2.28 -8.66
C ASP A 6 -27.75 3.23 -9.07
N GLU A 7 -27.88 3.92 -10.22
CA GLU A 7 -26.84 4.80 -10.79
C GLU A 7 -26.40 5.94 -9.84
N ASN A 8 -27.10 6.12 -8.71
CA ASN A 8 -26.82 7.11 -7.67
C ASN A 8 -26.05 6.55 -6.46
N GLU A 9 -25.64 5.27 -6.45
CA GLU A 9 -24.84 4.74 -5.34
C GLU A 9 -23.43 5.38 -5.28
N PRO A 10 -22.97 5.77 -4.08
CA PRO A 10 -21.65 6.37 -3.92
C PRO A 10 -20.56 5.36 -4.27
N VAL A 11 -19.65 5.75 -5.18
CA VAL A 11 -18.53 4.88 -5.59
C VAL A 11 -17.71 4.44 -4.36
N PRO A 12 -17.53 3.12 -4.17
CA PRO A 12 -16.77 2.54 -3.07
C PRO A 12 -15.33 3.09 -2.95
N LEU A 13 -14.84 3.22 -1.71
CA LEU A 13 -13.51 3.77 -1.45
C LEU A 13 -12.38 2.92 -2.04
N MET A 14 -12.49 1.60 -1.98
CA MET A 14 -11.47 0.71 -2.54
C MET A 14 -11.38 0.86 -4.05
N GLN A 15 -12.51 1.11 -4.73
CA GLN A 15 -12.55 1.32 -6.17
C GLN A 15 -11.83 2.61 -6.55
N LYS A 16 -12.15 3.72 -5.87
CA LYS A 16 -11.43 5.01 -6.02
C LYS A 16 -9.93 4.91 -5.76
N LEU A 17 -9.51 4.06 -4.81
CA LEU A 17 -8.10 3.81 -4.51
C LEU A 17 -7.40 3.08 -5.68
N LEU A 18 -8.03 2.04 -6.21
CA LEU A 18 -7.49 1.22 -7.30
C LEU A 18 -7.57 1.90 -8.68
N ASP A 19 -8.51 2.84 -8.87
CA ASP A 19 -8.68 3.57 -10.12
C ASP A 19 -7.63 4.69 -10.32
N ASN A 20 -6.84 5.02 -9.30
CA ASN A 20 -5.78 6.03 -9.39
C ASN A 20 -4.39 5.38 -9.60
N PRO A 21 -3.87 5.32 -10.84
CA PRO A 21 -2.61 4.63 -11.13
C PRO A 21 -1.40 5.28 -10.44
N PHE A 22 -1.40 6.60 -10.22
CA PHE A 22 -0.31 7.26 -9.51
C PHE A 22 -0.32 6.96 -8.02
N LEU A 23 -1.51 6.85 -7.42
CA LEU A 23 -1.64 6.45 -6.02
C LEU A 23 -1.18 5.00 -5.83
N LEU A 24 -1.55 4.11 -6.74
CA LEU A 24 -1.06 2.74 -6.75
C LEU A 24 0.45 2.65 -6.94
N LEU A 25 1.02 3.44 -7.87
CA LEU A 25 2.46 3.52 -8.07
C LEU A 25 3.15 4.03 -6.80
N PHE A 26 2.62 5.10 -6.21
CA PHE A 26 3.17 5.70 -5.00
C PHE A 26 3.21 4.69 -3.86
N ILE A 27 2.09 4.00 -3.58
CA ILE A 27 2.04 2.94 -2.57
C ILE A 27 2.99 1.78 -2.95
N GLY A 28 3.01 1.40 -4.23
CA GLY A 28 3.85 0.32 -4.75
C GLY A 28 5.35 0.58 -4.61
N VAL A 29 5.80 1.84 -4.63
CA VAL A 29 7.20 2.21 -4.39
C VAL A 29 7.46 2.51 -2.91
N LEU A 30 6.53 3.21 -2.25
CA LEU A 30 6.69 3.65 -0.87
C LEU A 30 6.67 2.48 0.11
N VAL A 31 5.78 1.50 -0.08
CA VAL A 31 5.69 0.32 0.81
C VAL A 31 7.00 -0.47 0.85
N PRO A 32 7.56 -0.96 -0.27
CA PRO A 32 8.83 -1.69 -0.22
C PRO A 32 9.96 -0.80 0.26
N MET A 33 10.00 0.48 -0.12
CA MET A 33 11.02 1.41 0.36
C MET A 33 11.02 1.51 1.90
N VAL A 34 9.86 1.70 2.53
CA VAL A 34 9.75 1.77 3.99
C VAL A 34 10.04 0.41 4.63
N VAL A 35 9.45 -0.67 4.12
CA VAL A 35 9.63 -2.03 4.68
C VAL A 35 11.11 -2.44 4.66
N TYR A 36 11.79 -2.33 3.52
CA TYR A 36 13.19 -2.72 3.41
C TYR A 36 14.12 -1.78 4.19
N THR A 37 13.81 -0.49 4.28
CA THR A 37 14.59 0.44 5.10
C THR A 37 14.48 0.08 6.58
N LEU A 38 13.27 -0.13 7.09
CA LEU A 38 13.05 -0.50 8.49
C LEU A 38 13.66 -1.86 8.81
N TRP A 39 13.46 -2.84 7.93
CA TRP A 39 14.06 -4.17 8.07
C TRP A 39 15.59 -4.08 8.11
N GLY A 40 16.21 -3.35 7.18
CA GLY A 40 17.66 -3.15 7.16
C GLY A 40 18.20 -2.43 8.41
N VAL A 41 17.46 -1.46 8.95
CA VAL A 41 17.81 -0.80 10.22
C VAL A 41 17.76 -1.79 11.39
N ILE A 42 16.70 -2.61 11.48
CA ILE A 42 16.58 -3.64 12.52
C ILE A 42 17.74 -4.64 12.40
N ASP A 43 18.06 -5.09 11.19
CA ASP A 43 19.20 -5.98 10.96
C ASP A 43 20.50 -5.35 11.46
N ILE A 44 20.81 -4.10 11.08
CA ILE A 44 22.03 -3.41 11.54
C ILE A 44 22.09 -3.29 13.07
N LEU A 45 20.98 -2.94 13.72
CA LEU A 45 20.92 -2.77 15.18
C LEU A 45 21.00 -4.09 15.94
N THR A 46 20.61 -5.20 15.31
CA THR A 46 20.62 -6.54 15.91
C THR A 46 21.88 -7.33 15.59
N VAL A 47 22.71 -6.87 14.65
CA VAL A 47 24.03 -7.45 14.41
C VAL A 47 24.85 -7.35 15.71
N PRO A 48 25.27 -8.49 16.28
CA PRO A 48 26.10 -8.48 17.46
C PRO A 48 27.45 -7.85 17.12
N LEU A 49 27.77 -6.77 17.81
CA LEU A 49 29.12 -6.19 17.78
C LEU A 49 30.04 -7.19 18.50
N THR A 50 30.83 -7.95 17.73
CA THR A 50 31.82 -8.85 18.29
C THR A 50 32.81 -8.08 19.18
N LYS A 51 33.18 -8.72 20.29
CA LYS A 51 34.03 -8.27 21.39
C LYS A 51 35.44 -7.85 20.98
#